data_AF-A0AAF0DVP2-F1
#
_entry.id   AF-A0AAF0DVP2-F1
#
_cell.length_a   1.000
_cell.length_b   1.000
_cell.length_c   1.000
_cell.angle_alpha   90.00
_cell.angle_beta   90.00
_cell.angle_gamma   90.00
#
_symmetry.space_group_name_H-M   'P 1'
#
loop_
_entity.id
_entity.type
_entity.pdbx_description
1 polymer ?
#
loop_
_entity_poly.entity_id
_entity_poly.type
_entity_poly.pdbx_seq_one_letter_code
_entity_poly.pdbx_strand_id
1 'polypeptide(L)'
;MAPPEDDGTGQPLDALLRRSIALMEGTPHSHPGIRELKADRQSLVYNHHQELVAASETVGKMRAGLDALHTPRDALRAQLAAIDDARPAVAADGVPWADVRPIVDLPATLERLAATDPDKARATYAEHEATLRAWQDAGVVGADTLRAECEAALAQ
;
A
#
# COMPACT_ATOMS: atom_id res chain seq x y z
N MET A 1 9.78 0.87 -106.24
CA MET A 1 10.96 1.27 -105.44
C MET A 1 10.80 0.57 -104.09
N ALA A 2 11.76 -0.28 -103.73
CA ALA A 2 11.78 -1.17 -102.56
C ALA A 2 11.93 -0.41 -101.22
N PRO A 3 11.74 -1.09 -100.06
CA PRO A 3 11.53 -0.48 -98.74
C PRO A 3 12.87 -0.20 -98.00
N PRO A 4 12.83 0.29 -96.75
CA PRO A 4 13.09 -0.69 -95.70
C PRO A 4 12.07 -0.66 -94.57
N GLU A 5 11.55 -1.84 -94.27
CA GLU A 5 11.00 -2.21 -92.98
C GLU A 5 12.08 -1.89 -91.93
N ASP A 6 11.70 -1.07 -90.95
CA ASP A 6 12.50 -0.76 -89.77
C ASP A 6 12.51 -2.02 -88.90
N ASP A 7 13.41 -2.93 -89.26
CA ASP A 7 13.62 -4.22 -88.64
C ASP A 7 14.18 -3.99 -87.23
N GLY A 8 13.35 -4.26 -86.23
CA GLY A 8 13.60 -4.08 -84.80
C GLY A 8 14.65 -5.03 -84.21
N THR A 9 15.74 -5.28 -84.92
CA THR A 9 16.82 -6.18 -84.50
C THR A 9 18.17 -5.54 -84.77
N GLY A 10 18.61 -4.64 -83.88
CA GLY A 10 19.90 -4.00 -84.04
C GLY A 10 20.38 -3.13 -82.89
N GLN A 11 19.91 -3.34 -81.64
CA GLN A 11 20.72 -2.81 -80.55
C GLN A 11 22.06 -3.56 -80.58
N PRO A 12 23.21 -2.87 -80.70
CA PRO A 12 24.50 -3.54 -80.71
C PRO A 12 24.58 -4.40 -79.45
N LEU A 13 25.08 -5.62 -79.58
CA LEU A 13 25.24 -6.56 -78.45
C LEU A 13 25.93 -5.89 -77.26
N ASP A 14 26.84 -4.95 -77.54
CA ASP A 14 27.47 -4.07 -76.56
C ASP A 14 26.47 -3.22 -75.74
N ALA A 15 25.45 -2.62 -76.34
CA ALA A 15 24.43 -1.85 -75.64
C ALA A 15 23.50 -2.75 -74.82
N LEU A 16 23.15 -3.95 -75.32
CA LEU A 16 22.37 -4.93 -74.56
C LEU A 16 23.18 -5.51 -73.41
N LEU A 17 24.46 -5.80 -73.61
CA LEU A 17 25.37 -6.26 -72.57
C LEU A 17 25.61 -5.16 -71.54
N ARG A 18 25.80 -3.89 -71.94
CA ARG A 18 25.89 -2.78 -70.98
C ARG A 18 24.61 -2.55 -70.22
N ARG A 19 23.44 -2.69 -70.87
CA ARG A 19 22.14 -2.58 -70.19
C ARG A 19 21.89 -3.76 -69.27
N SER A 20 22.29 -4.97 -69.66
CA SER A 20 22.27 -6.18 -68.84
C SER A 20 23.23 -6.08 -67.66
N ILE A 21 24.45 -5.61 -67.89
CA ILE A 21 25.46 -5.36 -66.85
C ILE A 21 24.98 -4.25 -65.94
N ALA A 22 24.45 -3.13 -66.43
CA ALA A 22 23.87 -2.07 -65.60
C ALA A 22 22.60 -2.52 -64.87
N LEU A 23 21.83 -3.44 -65.44
CA LEU A 23 20.71 -4.08 -64.75
C LEU A 23 21.21 -5.06 -63.69
N MET A 24 22.30 -5.80 -63.91
CA MET A 24 22.92 -6.70 -62.91
C MET A 24 23.81 -5.99 -61.90
N GLU A 25 24.34 -4.81 -62.22
CA GLU A 25 25.08 -3.88 -61.35
C GLU A 25 24.12 -2.93 -60.63
N GLY A 26 22.93 -2.71 -61.19
CA GLY A 26 21.75 -2.15 -60.53
C GLY A 26 20.91 -3.20 -59.80
N THR A 27 21.15 -4.49 -60.06
CA THR A 27 20.62 -5.63 -59.30
C THR A 27 21.69 -6.66 -58.89
N PRO A 28 22.81 -6.26 -58.26
CA PRO A 28 23.68 -7.18 -57.57
C PRO A 28 23.10 -7.24 -56.17
N HIS A 29 22.04 -8.01 -56.04
CA HIS A 29 21.53 -8.39 -54.73
C HIS A 29 21.02 -7.13 -54.00
N SER A 30 19.85 -6.69 -54.44
CA SER A 30 18.77 -6.55 -53.46
C SER A 30 19.03 -7.62 -52.37
N HIS A 31 19.48 -7.28 -51.17
CA HIS A 31 18.84 -6.29 -50.37
C HIS A 31 19.69 -5.90 -49.13
N PRO A 32 20.54 -4.87 -49.19
CA PRO A 32 21.12 -4.24 -47.99
C PRO A 32 20.01 -3.89 -46.99
N GLY A 33 18.93 -3.28 -47.50
CA GLY A 33 17.73 -2.96 -46.71
C GLY A 33 16.99 -4.18 -46.14
N ILE A 34 16.97 -5.36 -46.79
CA ILE A 34 16.36 -6.56 -46.16
C ILE A 34 17.28 -7.16 -45.12
N ARG A 35 18.61 -7.10 -45.29
CA ARG A 35 19.54 -7.55 -44.24
C ARG A 35 19.49 -6.63 -43.02
N GLU A 36 19.48 -5.33 -43.23
CA GLU A 36 19.28 -4.32 -42.18
C GLU A 36 17.91 -4.50 -41.51
N LEU A 37 16.82 -4.59 -42.27
CA LEU A 37 15.49 -4.84 -41.72
C LEU A 37 15.42 -6.17 -40.95
N LYS A 38 16.13 -7.21 -41.39
CA LYS A 38 16.21 -8.48 -40.67
C LYS A 38 17.00 -8.33 -39.37
N ALA A 39 18.09 -7.56 -39.37
CA ALA A 39 18.87 -7.24 -38.19
C ALA A 39 18.06 -6.39 -37.19
N ASP A 40 17.36 -5.35 -37.67
CA ASP A 40 16.48 -4.49 -36.88
C ASP A 40 15.34 -5.29 -36.27
N ARG A 41 14.67 -6.13 -37.08
CA ARG A 41 13.62 -7.03 -36.59
C ARG A 41 14.16 -7.99 -35.53
N GLN A 42 15.34 -8.57 -35.73
CA GLN A 42 15.93 -9.50 -34.78
C GLN A 42 16.33 -8.78 -33.47
N SER A 43 16.87 -7.57 -33.56
CA SER A 43 17.17 -6.70 -32.42
C SER A 43 15.90 -6.34 -31.64
N LEU A 44 14.83 -5.93 -32.34
CA LEU A 44 13.54 -5.60 -31.73
C LEU A 44 12.91 -6.81 -31.03
N VAL A 45 12.90 -7.98 -31.68
CA VAL A 45 12.38 -9.21 -31.09
C VAL A 45 13.17 -9.60 -29.84
N TYR A 46 14.49 -9.49 -29.89
CA TYR A 46 15.32 -9.80 -28.73
C TYR A 46 15.07 -8.82 -27.58
N ASN A 47 15.05 -7.52 -27.87
CA ASN A 47 14.77 -6.49 -26.86
C ASN A 47 13.40 -6.74 -26.21
N HIS A 48 12.35 -6.86 -27.03
CA HIS A 48 11.01 -7.07 -26.52
C HIS A 48 10.87 -8.41 -25.76
N HIS A 49 11.57 -9.46 -26.18
CA HIS A 49 11.60 -10.72 -25.44
C HIS A 49 12.21 -10.53 -24.04
N GLN A 50 13.33 -9.81 -23.93
CA GLN A 50 13.94 -9.52 -22.63
C GLN A 50 13.02 -8.66 -21.75
N GLU A 51 12.35 -7.66 -22.33
CA GLU A 51 11.36 -6.85 -21.61
C GLU A 51 10.19 -7.70 -21.10
N LEU A 52 9.66 -8.61 -21.94
CA LEU A 52 8.57 -9.52 -21.55
C LEU A 52 9.00 -10.48 -20.44
N VAL A 53 10.22 -11.02 -20.50
CA VAL A 53 10.78 -11.88 -19.45
C VAL A 53 10.91 -11.09 -18.15
N ALA A 54 11.49 -9.89 -18.18
CA ALA A 54 11.64 -9.04 -17.00
C ALA A 54 10.27 -8.63 -16.39
N ALA A 55 9.29 -8.32 -17.25
CA ALA A 55 7.92 -8.03 -16.82
C ALA A 55 7.27 -9.27 -16.18
N SER A 56 7.44 -10.45 -16.80
CA SER A 56 6.91 -11.71 -16.27
C SER A 56 7.53 -12.07 -14.91
N GLU A 57 8.83 -11.88 -14.74
CA GLU A 57 9.49 -12.06 -13.44
C GLU A 57 8.94 -11.12 -12.38
N THR A 58 8.69 -9.86 -12.75
CA THR A 58 8.12 -8.86 -11.85
C THR A 58 6.70 -9.25 -11.43
N VAL A 59 5.85 -9.67 -12.37
CA VAL A 59 4.50 -10.18 -12.07
C VAL A 59 4.57 -11.42 -11.18
N GLY A 60 5.54 -12.32 -11.42
CA GLY A 60 5.78 -13.47 -10.56
C GLY A 60 6.11 -13.09 -9.12
N LYS A 61 7.01 -12.12 -8.92
CA LYS A 61 7.34 -11.58 -7.58
C LYS A 61 6.14 -10.92 -6.92
N MET A 62 5.36 -10.14 -7.66
CA MET A 62 4.12 -9.53 -7.15
C MET A 62 3.12 -10.59 -6.70
N ARG A 63 2.92 -11.65 -7.50
CA ARG A 63 2.02 -12.76 -7.14
C ARG A 63 2.49 -13.47 -5.87
N ALA A 64 3.77 -13.82 -5.77
CA ALA A 64 4.32 -14.44 -4.57
C ALA A 64 4.16 -13.53 -3.33
N GLY A 65 4.35 -12.21 -3.50
CA GLY A 65 4.08 -11.23 -2.44
C GLY A 65 2.62 -11.21 -2.00
N LEU A 66 1.67 -11.24 -2.94
CA LEU A 66 0.23 -11.31 -2.63
C LEU A 66 -0.14 -12.60 -1.90
N ASP A 67 0.42 -13.74 -2.31
CA ASP A 67 0.19 -15.03 -1.65
C ASP A 67 0.77 -15.02 -0.23
N ALA A 68 1.97 -14.45 -0.04
CA ALA A 68 2.59 -14.30 1.28
C ALA A 68 1.78 -13.39 2.22
N LEU A 69 1.04 -12.41 1.70
CA LEU A 69 0.18 -11.52 2.48
C LEU A 69 -1.16 -12.16 2.90
N HIS A 70 -1.55 -13.29 2.31
CA HIS A 70 -2.81 -13.96 2.63
C HIS A 70 -2.86 -14.42 4.09
N THR A 71 -1.80 -15.11 4.54
CA THR A 71 -1.71 -15.67 5.90
C THR A 71 -1.69 -14.58 6.99
N PRO A 72 -0.86 -13.53 6.91
CA PRO A 72 -0.89 -12.42 7.88
C PRO A 72 -2.24 -11.71 7.94
N ARG A 73 -2.90 -11.52 6.79
CA ARG A 73 -4.21 -10.88 6.73
C ARG A 73 -5.28 -11.71 7.44
N ASP A 74 -5.27 -13.02 7.26
CA ASP A 74 -6.24 -13.90 7.91
C ASP A 74 -5.96 -14.02 9.42
N ALA A 75 -4.68 -14.02 9.83
CA ALA A 75 -4.30 -13.92 11.23
C ALA A 75 -4.79 -12.60 11.87
N LEU A 76 -4.61 -11.46 11.20
CA LEU A 76 -5.10 -10.16 11.66
C LEU A 76 -6.63 -10.14 11.80
N ARG A 77 -7.36 -10.74 10.86
CA ARG A 77 -8.83 -10.85 10.96
C ARG A 77 -9.25 -11.69 12.16
N ALA A 78 -8.58 -12.81 12.41
CA ALA A 78 -8.86 -13.65 13.57
C ALA A 78 -8.56 -12.90 14.88
N GLN A 79 -7.46 -12.15 14.95
CA GLN A 79 -7.12 -11.33 16.10
C GLN A 79 -8.16 -10.23 16.35
N LEU A 80 -8.61 -9.54 15.30
CA LEU A 80 -9.64 -8.50 15.43
C LEU A 80 -10.96 -9.09 15.93
N ALA A 81 -11.39 -10.23 15.38
CA ALA A 81 -12.59 -10.92 15.84
C ALA A 81 -12.47 -11.35 17.31
N ALA A 82 -11.29 -11.81 17.75
CA ALA A 82 -11.05 -12.14 19.14
C ALA A 82 -11.06 -10.90 20.06
N ILE A 83 -10.57 -9.75 19.59
CA ILE A 83 -10.67 -8.48 20.33
C ILE A 83 -12.13 -8.06 20.47
N ASP A 84 -12.91 -8.14 19.40
CA ASP A 84 -14.33 -7.78 19.43
C ASP A 84 -15.15 -8.70 20.34
N ASP A 85 -14.82 -10.00 20.39
CA ASP A 85 -15.46 -10.97 21.29
C ASP A 85 -15.03 -10.78 22.75
N ALA A 86 -13.75 -10.51 22.99
CA ALA A 86 -13.22 -10.21 24.32
C ALA A 86 -13.61 -8.81 24.81
N ARG A 87 -14.09 -7.93 23.91
CA ARG A 87 -14.51 -6.59 24.27
C ARG A 87 -15.74 -6.71 25.16
N PRO A 88 -15.69 -6.23 26.41
CA PRO A 88 -16.87 -6.22 27.25
C PRO A 88 -17.96 -5.41 26.54
N ALA A 89 -19.18 -5.94 26.52
CA ALA A 89 -20.35 -5.22 26.04
C ALA A 89 -20.61 -4.03 26.99
N VAL A 90 -19.98 -2.89 26.72
CA VAL A 90 -20.26 -1.65 27.42
C VAL A 90 -21.57 -1.13 26.86
N ALA A 91 -22.69 -1.49 27.50
CA ALA A 91 -23.95 -0.81 27.29
C ALA A 91 -23.79 0.64 27.81
N ALA A 92 -23.40 1.55 26.92
CA ALA A 92 -23.30 2.98 27.24
C ALA A 92 -24.68 3.62 27.46
N ASP A 93 -25.74 2.93 27.06
CA ASP A 93 -27.12 3.39 27.22
C ASP A 93 -27.60 3.15 28.65
N GLY A 94 -27.77 4.24 29.40
CA GLY A 94 -28.40 4.23 30.73
C GLY A 94 -27.49 4.62 31.90
N VAL A 95 -26.19 4.83 31.70
CA VAL A 95 -25.30 5.35 32.76
C VAL A 95 -25.44 6.87 32.83
N PRO A 96 -25.87 7.45 33.97
CA PRO A 96 -25.92 8.90 34.16
C PRO A 96 -24.50 9.43 34.36
N TRP A 97 -23.75 9.59 33.27
CA TRP A 97 -22.37 10.05 33.27
C TRP A 97 -22.17 11.42 33.94
N ALA A 98 -23.21 12.24 34.01
CA ALA A 98 -23.20 13.50 34.74
C ALA A 98 -22.89 13.32 36.24
N ASP A 99 -23.40 12.24 36.85
CA ASP A 99 -23.23 11.97 38.28
C ASP A 99 -21.90 11.26 38.57
N VAL A 100 -21.36 10.54 37.59
CA VAL A 100 -20.11 9.77 37.69
C VAL A 100 -18.88 10.66 37.46
N ARG A 101 -18.98 11.66 36.57
CA ARG A 101 -17.87 12.54 36.19
C ARG A 101 -17.14 13.21 37.37
N PRO A 102 -17.84 13.80 38.36
CA PRO A 102 -17.18 14.45 39.49
C PRO A 102 -16.27 13.51 40.30
N ILE A 103 -16.61 12.21 40.36
CA ILE A 103 -15.86 11.21 41.10
C ILE A 103 -14.65 10.72 40.27
N VAL A 104 -14.81 10.59 38.95
CA VAL A 104 -13.70 10.21 38.05
C VAL A 104 -12.68 11.34 37.90
N ASP A 105 -13.13 12.59 37.87
CA ASP A 105 -12.28 13.78 37.79
C ASP A 105 -11.70 14.18 39.16
N LEU A 106 -11.99 13.42 40.22
CA LEU A 106 -11.60 13.73 41.59
C LEU A 106 -10.08 13.80 41.79
N PRO A 107 -9.23 12.85 41.32
CA PRO A 107 -7.79 12.92 41.53
C PRO A 107 -7.17 14.23 41.00
N ALA A 108 -7.49 14.61 39.76
CA ALA A 108 -7.00 15.86 39.15
C ALA A 108 -7.56 17.12 39.85
N THR A 109 -8.74 17.01 40.45
CA THR A 109 -9.32 18.10 41.26
C THR A 109 -8.61 18.22 42.60
N LEU A 110 -8.30 17.10 43.25
CA LEU A 110 -7.55 17.06 44.50
C LEU A 110 -6.12 17.55 44.33
N GLU A 111 -5.43 17.19 43.26
CA GLU A 111 -4.07 17.70 42.97
C GLU A 111 -4.05 19.24 42.86
N ARG A 112 -5.01 19.82 42.12
CA ARG A 112 -5.13 21.29 42.02
C ARG A 112 -5.49 21.94 43.36
N LEU A 113 -6.39 21.33 44.12
CA LEU A 113 -6.81 21.87 45.41
C LEU A 113 -5.70 21.75 46.44
N ALA A 114 -5.00 20.63 46.53
CA ALA A 114 -3.90 20.41 47.47
C ALA A 114 -2.78 21.44 47.29
N ALA A 115 -2.51 21.85 46.04
CA ALA A 115 -1.54 22.90 45.74
C ALA A 115 -1.94 24.30 46.24
N THR A 116 -3.23 24.56 46.49
CA THR A 116 -3.74 25.89 46.86
C THR A 116 -4.27 25.93 48.31
N ASP A 117 -5.03 24.91 48.70
CA ASP A 117 -5.72 24.74 49.97
C ASP A 117 -5.84 23.23 50.30
N PRO A 118 -4.89 22.67 51.07
CA PRO A 118 -4.85 21.24 51.38
C PRO A 118 -5.98 20.80 52.31
N ASP A 119 -6.50 21.69 53.16
CA ASP A 119 -7.62 21.36 54.06
C ASP A 119 -8.91 21.22 53.26
N LYS A 120 -9.12 22.09 52.26
CA LYS A 120 -10.24 21.97 51.33
C LYS A 120 -10.15 20.71 50.48
N ALA A 121 -8.95 20.34 50.00
CA ALA A 121 -8.76 19.10 49.26
C ALA A 121 -9.18 17.87 50.08
N ARG A 122 -8.76 17.80 51.36
CA ARG A 122 -9.16 16.71 52.27
C ARG A 122 -10.67 16.68 52.52
N ALA A 123 -11.31 17.85 52.68
CA ALA A 123 -12.76 17.93 52.83
C ALA A 123 -13.49 17.42 51.59
N THR A 124 -13.07 17.81 50.39
CA THR A 124 -13.64 17.34 49.13
C THR A 124 -13.46 15.84 48.92
N TYR A 125 -12.32 15.26 49.33
CA TYR A 125 -12.14 13.81 49.30
C TYR A 125 -13.09 13.09 50.28
N ALA A 126 -13.25 13.61 51.49
CA ALA A 126 -14.14 13.03 52.50
C ALA A 126 -15.61 12.98 52.05
N GLU A 127 -16.06 13.94 51.25
CA GLU A 127 -17.41 13.95 50.64
C GLU A 127 -17.64 12.78 49.67
N HIS A 128 -16.59 12.30 48.99
CA HIS A 128 -16.67 11.25 47.97
C HIS A 128 -16.12 9.89 48.42
N GLU A 129 -15.47 9.81 49.58
CA GLU A 129 -14.84 8.60 50.11
C GLU A 129 -15.83 7.43 50.24
N ALA A 130 -17.05 7.68 50.72
CA ALA A 130 -18.06 6.65 50.88
C ALA A 130 -18.47 6.03 49.53
N THR A 131 -18.57 6.85 48.48
CA THR A 131 -18.93 6.41 47.14
C THR A 131 -17.80 5.60 46.50
N LEU A 132 -16.55 6.04 46.66
CA LEU A 132 -15.38 5.30 46.18
C LEU A 132 -15.29 3.92 46.85
N ARG A 133 -15.51 3.83 48.16
CA ARG A 133 -15.56 2.55 48.87
C ARG A 133 -16.68 1.65 48.37
N ALA A 134 -17.88 2.21 48.17
CA ALA A 134 -19.00 1.45 47.61
C ALA A 134 -18.68 0.88 46.21
N TRP A 135 -17.93 1.60 45.38
CA TRP A 135 -17.49 1.11 44.07
C TRP A 135 -16.45 -0.01 44.18
N GLN A 136 -15.55 0.04 45.15
CA GLN A 136 -14.60 -1.04 45.43
C GLN A 136 -15.29 -2.28 45.95
N ASP A 137 -16.22 -2.12 46.89
CA ASP A 137 -17.02 -3.22 47.45
C ASP A 137 -17.91 -3.88 46.37
N ALA A 138 -18.39 -3.07 45.42
CA ALA A 138 -19.14 -3.56 44.25
C ALA A 138 -18.23 -4.18 43.15
N GLY A 139 -16.91 -4.13 43.30
CA GLY A 139 -15.95 -4.68 42.34
C GLY A 139 -15.88 -3.91 41.02
N VAL A 140 -16.16 -2.61 41.02
CA VAL A 140 -16.05 -1.75 39.83
C VAL A 140 -14.60 -1.72 39.37
N VAL A 141 -14.35 -2.12 38.12
CA VAL A 141 -13.01 -2.16 37.54
C VAL A 141 -12.39 -0.76 37.56
N GLY A 142 -11.21 -0.64 38.18
CA GLY A 142 -10.48 0.62 38.30
C GLY A 142 -10.80 1.46 39.54
N ALA A 143 -11.78 1.08 40.37
CA ALA A 143 -12.11 1.81 41.60
C ALA A 143 -10.96 1.82 42.62
N ASP A 144 -10.21 0.71 42.71
CA ASP A 144 -9.01 0.62 43.56
C ASP A 144 -7.90 1.57 43.11
N THR A 145 -7.66 1.63 41.80
CA THR A 145 -6.69 2.55 41.20
C THR A 145 -7.11 3.99 41.44
N LEU A 146 -8.38 4.32 41.21
CA LEU A 146 -8.92 5.66 41.41
C LEU A 146 -8.79 6.13 42.87
N ARG A 147 -9.05 5.26 43.85
CA ARG A 147 -8.85 5.59 45.27
C ARG A 147 -7.37 5.83 45.58
N ALA A 148 -6.48 4.97 45.10
CA ALA A 148 -5.05 5.11 45.30
C ALA A 148 -4.50 6.43 44.73
N GLU A 149 -5.00 6.86 43.56
CA GLU A 149 -4.64 8.16 42.96
C GLU A 149 -5.13 9.34 43.81
N CYS A 150 -6.35 9.26 44.37
CA CYS A 150 -6.85 10.30 45.28
C CYS A 150 -6.03 10.40 46.56
N GLU A 151 -5.63 9.26 47.14
CA GLU A 151 -4.77 9.22 48.33
C GLU A 151 -3.37 9.80 48.03
N ALA A 152 -2.81 9.48 46.86
CA ALA A 152 -1.53 10.02 46.41
C ALA A 152 -1.58 11.54 46.17
N ALA A 153 -2.71 12.07 45.68
CA ALA A 153 -2.90 13.51 45.51
C ALA A 153 -2.94 14.27 46.84
N LEU A 154 -3.41 13.65 47.93
CA LEU A 154 -3.50 14.26 49.26
C LEU A 154 -2.23 14.10 50.10
N ALA A 155 -1.31 13.23 49.68
CA ALA A 155 -0.02 12.98 50.34
C ALA A 155 1.10 13.93 49.87
N GLN A 156 0.86 14.72 48.82
CA GLN A 156 1.77 15.74 48.28
C GLN A 156 1.66 17.05 49.07
#